data_AF-A0A6I1H4T9-F1
#
_entry.id   AF-A0A6I1H4T9-F1
#
_cell.length_a   1.000
_cell.length_b   1.000
_cell.length_c   1.000
_cell.angle_alpha   90.00
_cell.angle_beta   90.00
_cell.angle_gamma   90.00
#
_symmetry.space_group_name_H-M   'P 1'
#
loop_
_entity.id
_entity.type
_entity.pdbx_description
1 polymer ?
#
loop_
_entity_poly.entity_id
_entity_poly.type
_entity_poly.pdbx_seq_one_letter_code
_entity_poly.pdbx_strand_id
1 'polypeptide(L)'
;MSSIYKYIPAQYVVNFLRGEILFRSLSYFRDLEDEQKKVRGDKYEGTWLHHKPEGLDLTLDNAPQPTNLQGSFESRAKSDDIFVFCLSTVLSADLACDFGTKICIEIRNPALLIGGVRSALQRRPSVKNKTLLHDPVRYYHAGENVGVEWALPEHITMSKTEDYNWQHEYRLAFAVNNAFAVGATEQAFVFPKGVWERPPSSYPEKLLKVGDLRRCCTVWQFDPDGVPVKRV
;
A
#
# COMPACT_ATOMS: atom_id res chain seq x y z
N MET A 1 15.33 6.68 13.16
CA MET A 1 14.42 6.48 12.01
C MET A 1 14.53 7.70 11.13
N SER A 2 14.81 7.52 9.84
CA SER A 2 14.92 8.61 8.86
C SER A 2 13.58 9.29 8.61
N SER A 3 13.57 10.51 8.06
CA SER A 3 12.35 11.19 7.62
C SER A 3 11.56 10.34 6.62
N ILE A 4 10.23 10.49 6.63
CA ILE A 4 9.33 9.93 5.62
C ILE A 4 8.44 11.05 5.06
N TYR A 5 7.95 10.86 3.84
CA TYR A 5 7.43 11.95 3.01
C TYR A 5 6.02 11.63 2.54
N LYS A 6 5.11 12.60 2.66
CA LYS A 6 3.76 12.50 2.12
C LYS A 6 3.56 13.46 0.97
N TYR A 7 3.45 12.93 -0.23
CA TYR A 7 2.95 13.64 -1.39
C TYR A 7 1.43 13.74 -1.31
N ILE A 8 0.91 14.97 -1.32
CA ILE A 8 -0.52 15.22 -1.10
C ILE A 8 -0.97 16.51 -1.80
N PRO A 9 -2.21 16.58 -2.30
CA PRO A 9 -2.78 17.84 -2.78
C PRO A 9 -2.77 18.93 -1.71
N ALA A 10 -2.51 20.18 -2.12
CA ALA A 10 -2.38 21.32 -1.23
C ALA A 10 -3.58 21.52 -0.29
N GLN A 11 -4.79 21.21 -0.75
CA GLN A 11 -6.03 21.36 0.02
C GLN A 11 -6.09 20.49 1.29
N TYR A 12 -5.33 19.39 1.35
CA TYR A 12 -5.35 18.48 2.50
C TYR A 12 -4.19 18.70 3.49
N VAL A 13 -3.26 19.61 3.19
CA VAL A 13 -2.08 19.87 4.03
C VAL A 13 -2.48 20.29 5.43
N VAL A 14 -3.45 21.20 5.55
CA VAL A 14 -3.90 21.72 6.86
C VAL A 14 -4.52 20.60 7.70
N ASN A 15 -5.35 19.74 7.11
CA ASN A 15 -5.94 18.59 7.80
C ASN A 15 -4.86 17.62 8.28
N PHE A 16 -3.90 17.29 7.41
CA PHE A 16 -2.77 16.42 7.77
C PHE A 16 -1.98 16.99 8.95
N LEU A 17 -1.60 18.27 8.90
CA LEU A 17 -0.85 18.93 9.97
C LEU A 17 -1.62 18.99 11.29
N ARG A 18 -2.96 19.05 11.25
CA ARG A 18 -3.84 18.95 12.42
C ARG A 18 -4.00 17.51 12.94
N GLY A 19 -3.39 16.53 12.27
CA GLY A 19 -3.44 15.13 12.65
C GLY A 19 -4.63 14.35 12.11
N GLU A 20 -5.26 14.81 11.04
CA GLU A 20 -6.35 14.09 10.38
C GLU A 20 -5.78 13.25 9.23
N ILE A 21 -5.74 11.92 9.42
CA ILE A 21 -5.12 10.99 8.49
C ILE A 21 -6.16 9.98 8.00
N LEU A 22 -6.39 9.96 6.70
CA LEU A 22 -7.30 9.02 6.06
C LEU A 22 -6.54 7.79 5.61
N PHE A 23 -6.85 6.65 6.21
CA PHE A 23 -6.42 5.35 5.72
C PHE A 23 -7.46 4.80 4.74
N ARG A 24 -6.99 4.25 3.63
CA ARG A 24 -7.81 3.65 2.57
C ARG A 24 -7.59 2.13 2.56
N SER A 25 -8.61 1.37 2.20
CA SER A 25 -8.47 -0.09 2.04
C SER A 25 -7.48 -0.45 0.93
N LEU A 26 -6.92 -1.66 0.95
CA LEU A 26 -6.09 -2.13 -0.17
C LEU A 26 -6.90 -2.19 -1.48
N SER A 27 -8.18 -2.51 -1.41
CA SER A 27 -9.07 -2.53 -2.58
C SER A 27 -9.20 -1.17 -3.27
N TYR A 28 -9.19 -0.07 -2.50
CA TYR A 28 -9.20 1.28 -3.07
C TYR A 28 -8.02 1.50 -4.00
N PHE A 29 -6.82 1.06 -3.59
CA PHE A 29 -5.60 1.21 -4.38
C PHE A 29 -5.53 0.19 -5.51
N ARG A 30 -6.08 -1.01 -5.33
CA ARG A 30 -6.19 -2.02 -6.38
C ARG A 30 -6.99 -1.53 -7.58
N ASP A 31 -8.12 -0.91 -7.26
CA ASP A 31 -9.13 -0.53 -8.22
C ASP A 31 -9.07 0.97 -8.58
N LEU A 32 -7.98 1.65 -8.18
CA LEU A 32 -7.77 3.06 -8.48
C LEU A 32 -7.49 3.22 -9.99
N GLU A 33 -8.56 3.41 -10.74
CA GLU A 33 -8.54 3.74 -12.16
C GLU A 33 -8.23 5.24 -12.37
N ASP A 34 -7.06 5.71 -11.94
CA ASP A 34 -6.57 6.99 -12.50
C ASP A 34 -6.23 6.72 -13.99
N GLU A 35 -6.52 7.68 -14.89
CA GLU A 35 -6.08 7.63 -16.30
C GLU A 35 -4.55 7.37 -16.40
N GLN A 36 -3.82 7.67 -15.31
CA GLN A 36 -2.42 7.37 -15.03
C GLN A 36 -2.25 6.03 -14.28
N LYS A 37 -2.83 4.93 -14.79
CA LYS A 37 -2.99 3.58 -14.18
C LYS A 37 -1.78 2.90 -13.51
N LYS A 38 -0.62 3.56 -13.44
CA LYS A 38 0.62 3.03 -12.84
C LYS A 38 1.19 3.88 -11.70
N VAL A 39 0.63 5.06 -11.43
CA VAL A 39 1.22 5.98 -10.45
C VAL A 39 0.80 5.61 -9.03
N ARG A 40 -0.50 5.56 -8.76
CA ARG A 40 -1.04 5.34 -7.40
C ARG A 40 -1.74 4.01 -7.24
N GLY A 41 -2.38 3.54 -8.31
CA GLY A 41 -3.05 2.26 -8.35
C GLY A 41 -2.08 1.13 -8.62
N ASP A 42 -2.35 -0.03 -8.04
CA ASP A 42 -1.65 -1.27 -8.36
C ASP A 42 -2.68 -2.39 -8.51
N LYS A 43 -2.86 -2.91 -9.73
CA LYS A 43 -3.83 -3.98 -10.01
C LYS A 43 -3.63 -5.26 -9.15
N TYR A 44 -2.45 -5.45 -8.56
CA TYR A 44 -2.14 -6.55 -7.65
C TYR A 44 -2.02 -6.10 -6.20
N GLU A 45 -2.51 -4.91 -5.84
CA GLU A 45 -2.49 -4.43 -4.48
C GLU A 45 -3.25 -5.38 -3.53
N GLY A 46 -2.59 -5.79 -2.45
CA GLY A 46 -3.10 -6.83 -1.57
C GLY A 46 -3.05 -8.25 -2.16
N THR A 47 -2.28 -8.47 -3.22
CA THR A 47 -2.08 -9.78 -3.86
C THR A 47 -0.60 -10.11 -3.98
N TRP A 48 -0.23 -11.31 -3.51
CA TRP A 48 1.07 -11.90 -3.84
C TRP A 48 0.95 -12.64 -5.17
N LEU A 49 1.67 -12.16 -6.17
CA LEU A 49 1.64 -12.70 -7.52
C LEU A 49 2.84 -13.62 -7.76
N HIS A 50 2.58 -14.85 -8.13
CA HIS A 50 3.59 -15.73 -8.70
C HIS A 50 3.27 -15.99 -10.17
N HIS A 51 4.20 -15.65 -11.05
CA HIS A 51 4.04 -15.77 -12.50
C HIS A 51 5.39 -15.96 -13.17
N LYS A 52 5.49 -16.95 -14.06
CA LYS A 52 6.66 -17.21 -14.90
C LYS A 52 6.26 -17.15 -16.39
N PRO A 53 7.04 -16.52 -17.27
CA PRO A 53 6.75 -16.46 -18.71
C PRO A 53 6.56 -17.84 -19.36
N GLU A 54 7.30 -18.84 -18.89
CA GLU A 54 7.24 -20.23 -19.33
C GLU A 54 6.04 -21.01 -18.75
N GLY A 55 5.20 -20.39 -17.94
CA GLY A 55 4.10 -21.03 -17.22
C GLY A 55 4.54 -21.61 -15.87
N LEU A 56 3.56 -22.11 -15.11
CA LEU A 56 3.77 -22.71 -13.80
C LEU A 56 3.55 -24.22 -13.87
N ASP A 57 4.46 -24.97 -13.26
CA ASP A 57 4.32 -26.41 -13.11
C ASP A 57 3.38 -26.71 -11.94
N LEU A 58 2.18 -27.19 -12.25
CA LEU A 58 1.15 -27.52 -11.27
C LEU A 58 0.95 -29.03 -11.18
N THR A 59 0.90 -29.55 -9.97
CA THR A 59 0.40 -30.92 -9.73
C THR A 59 -1.12 -30.83 -9.59
N LEU A 60 -1.84 -31.51 -10.47
CA LEU A 60 -3.30 -31.58 -10.44
C LEU A 60 -3.71 -32.90 -9.78
N ASP A 61 -4.77 -32.88 -8.96
CA ASP A 61 -5.23 -34.10 -8.25
C ASP A 61 -5.52 -35.28 -9.18
N ASN A 62 -5.91 -35.00 -10.43
CA ASN A 62 -6.25 -36.00 -11.44
C ASN A 62 -5.11 -36.32 -12.42
N ALA A 63 -3.90 -35.78 -12.22
CA ALA A 63 -2.76 -35.99 -13.11
C ALA A 63 -1.51 -36.40 -12.31
N PRO A 64 -0.91 -37.56 -12.59
CA PRO A 64 0.26 -38.04 -11.85
C PRO A 64 1.57 -37.29 -12.20
N GLN A 65 1.55 -36.43 -13.23
CA GLN A 65 2.72 -35.65 -13.66
C GLN A 65 2.39 -34.15 -13.61
N PRO A 66 3.37 -33.29 -13.26
CA PRO A 66 3.22 -31.85 -13.31
C PRO A 66 2.74 -31.42 -14.69
N THR A 67 1.69 -30.60 -14.71
CA THR A 67 1.19 -29.97 -15.92
C THR A 67 1.66 -28.53 -15.92
N ASN A 68 2.42 -28.14 -16.95
CA ASN A 68 2.77 -26.75 -17.16
C ASN A 68 1.53 -25.98 -17.66
N LEU A 69 1.09 -24.98 -16.89
CA LEU A 69 -0.07 -24.17 -17.20
C LEU A 69 0.30 -22.69 -17.31
N GLN A 70 -0.23 -22.05 -18.35
CA GLN A 70 -0.10 -20.61 -18.56
C GLN A 70 -1.08 -19.85 -17.66
N GLY A 71 -0.55 -18.95 -16.82
CA GLY A 71 -1.33 -18.18 -15.86
C GLY A 71 -0.48 -17.72 -14.67
N SER A 72 -1.15 -17.18 -13.67
CA SER A 72 -0.55 -16.77 -12.41
C SER A 72 -1.14 -17.54 -11.23
N PHE A 73 -0.32 -17.82 -10.23
CA PHE A 73 -0.79 -18.17 -8.91
C PHE A 73 -0.89 -16.89 -8.08
N GLU A 74 -2.08 -16.57 -7.61
CA GLU A 74 -2.37 -15.36 -6.84
C GLU A 74 -2.81 -15.74 -5.44
N SER A 75 -2.19 -15.12 -4.43
CA SER A 75 -2.67 -15.17 -3.05
C SER A 75 -3.15 -13.79 -2.62
N ARG A 76 -4.44 -13.68 -2.31
CA ARG A 76 -5.12 -12.40 -2.08
C ARG A 76 -5.43 -12.22 -0.60
N ALA A 77 -5.00 -11.11 -0.01
CA ALA A 77 -5.41 -10.73 1.33
C ALA A 77 -6.87 -10.21 1.33
N LYS A 78 -7.48 -10.08 2.52
CA LYS A 78 -8.81 -9.47 2.66
C LYS A 78 -8.75 -7.95 2.47
N SER A 79 -8.64 -7.51 1.23
CA SER A 79 -8.29 -6.13 0.88
C SER A 79 -9.22 -5.05 1.45
N ASP A 80 -10.50 -5.34 1.65
CA ASP A 80 -11.48 -4.41 2.24
C ASP A 80 -11.31 -4.21 3.75
N ASP A 81 -10.67 -5.17 4.43
CA ASP A 81 -10.48 -5.17 5.88
C ASP A 81 -9.09 -4.68 6.30
N ILE A 82 -8.21 -4.36 5.34
CA ILE A 82 -6.84 -3.91 5.59
C ILE A 82 -6.70 -2.47 5.10
N PHE A 83 -6.32 -1.58 6.00
CA PHE A 83 -6.26 -0.14 5.77
C PHE A 83 -4.80 0.33 5.78
N VAL A 84 -4.40 1.01 4.71
CA VAL A 84 -3.03 1.51 4.53
C VAL A 84 -2.99 3.03 4.39
N PHE A 85 -1.88 3.60 4.86
CA PHE A 85 -1.50 4.98 4.60
C PHE A 85 -0.10 5.00 4.01
N CYS A 86 -0.05 5.30 2.71
CA CYS A 86 1.18 5.28 1.91
C CYS A 86 1.95 6.59 2.05
N LEU A 87 3.26 6.45 2.24
CA LEU A 87 4.29 7.48 2.35
C LEU A 87 5.44 7.10 1.41
N SER A 88 6.43 7.97 1.26
CA SER A 88 7.69 7.67 0.59
C SER A 88 8.85 7.85 1.56
N THR A 89 9.99 7.23 1.25
CA THR A 89 11.25 7.40 2.00
C THR A 89 12.15 8.48 1.40
N VAL A 90 11.75 9.12 0.29
CA VAL A 90 12.56 10.14 -0.40
C VAL A 90 11.79 11.44 -0.64
N LEU A 91 12.52 12.56 -0.67
CA LEU A 91 12.05 13.85 -1.18
C LEU A 91 12.52 14.01 -2.64
N SER A 92 11.61 13.73 -3.56
CA SER A 92 11.80 13.76 -5.01
C SER A 92 10.75 14.64 -5.71
N ALA A 93 11.21 15.45 -6.66
CA ALA A 93 10.34 16.22 -7.55
C ALA A 93 9.67 15.32 -8.61
N ASP A 94 10.35 14.27 -9.05
CA ASP A 94 9.80 13.28 -9.98
C ASP A 94 8.57 12.60 -9.36
N LEU A 95 8.69 12.17 -8.10
CA LEU A 95 7.53 11.64 -7.36
C LEU A 95 6.41 12.67 -7.22
N ALA A 96 6.73 13.95 -7.01
CA ALA A 96 5.72 15.00 -6.93
C ALA A 96 4.97 15.14 -8.27
N CYS A 97 5.72 15.14 -9.37
CA CYS A 97 5.20 15.18 -10.74
C CYS A 97 4.31 13.97 -11.03
N ASP A 98 4.81 12.76 -10.76
CA ASP A 98 4.08 11.50 -10.96
C ASP A 98 2.79 11.52 -10.16
N PHE A 99 2.84 11.89 -8.88
CA PHE A 99 1.65 12.03 -8.04
C PHE A 99 0.79 13.26 -8.34
N GLY A 100 1.09 14.06 -9.36
CA GLY A 100 0.30 15.24 -9.75
C GLY A 100 0.16 16.27 -8.63
N THR A 101 1.19 16.47 -7.81
CA THR A 101 1.20 17.46 -6.72
C THR A 101 2.49 18.27 -6.72
N LYS A 102 2.41 19.51 -6.22
CA LYS A 102 3.59 20.34 -5.93
C LYS A 102 3.96 20.35 -4.47
N ILE A 103 3.22 19.64 -3.61
CA ILE A 103 3.39 19.68 -2.16
C ILE A 103 3.83 18.32 -1.64
N CYS A 104 4.87 18.35 -0.82
CA CYS A 104 5.32 17.21 -0.02
C CYS A 104 5.42 17.62 1.45
N ILE A 105 4.92 16.76 2.34
CA ILE A 105 5.09 16.92 3.79
C ILE A 105 6.19 15.97 4.23
N GLU A 106 7.30 16.51 4.70
CA GLU A 106 8.34 15.74 5.37
C GLU A 106 7.94 15.56 6.84
N ILE A 107 7.91 14.31 7.30
CA ILE A 107 7.72 13.94 8.70
C ILE A 107 9.10 13.64 9.28
N ARG A 108 9.69 14.67 9.92
CA ARG A 108 11.05 14.64 10.51
C ARG A 108 11.18 13.71 11.71
N ASN A 109 10.05 13.41 12.36
CA ASN A 109 10.00 12.45 13.47
C ASN A 109 8.86 11.45 13.26
N PRO A 110 9.09 10.37 12.48
CA PRO A 110 8.06 9.37 12.21
C PRO A 110 7.53 8.66 13.46
N ALA A 111 8.34 8.57 14.52
CA ALA A 111 7.93 7.91 15.76
C ALA A 111 6.73 8.63 16.42
N LEU A 112 6.65 9.97 16.30
CA LEU A 112 5.49 10.73 16.78
C LEU A 112 4.23 10.42 15.98
N LEU A 113 4.34 10.32 14.65
CA LEU A 113 3.24 9.91 13.79
C LEU A 113 2.76 8.50 14.14
N ILE A 114 3.68 7.53 14.21
CA ILE A 114 3.40 6.13 14.54
C ILE A 114 2.73 6.04 15.93
N GLY A 115 3.27 6.74 16.93
CA GLY A 115 2.70 6.79 18.28
C GLY A 115 1.29 7.37 18.31
N GLY A 116 1.05 8.42 17.53
CA GLY A 116 -0.28 9.02 17.36
C GLY A 116 -1.28 8.08 16.71
N VAL A 117 -0.87 7.35 15.66
CA VAL A 117 -1.69 6.31 15.02
C VAL A 117 -2.00 5.18 16.00
N ARG A 118 -1.01 4.63 16.70
CA ARG A 118 -1.22 3.59 17.75
C ARG A 118 -2.21 4.06 18.80
N SER A 119 -2.04 5.27 19.32
CA SER A 119 -2.94 5.87 20.31
C SER A 119 -4.36 6.09 19.77
N ALA A 120 -4.51 6.41 18.48
CA ALA A 120 -5.82 6.52 17.83
C ALA A 120 -6.50 5.16 17.64
N LEU A 121 -5.75 4.12 17.28
CA LEU A 121 -6.25 2.76 17.12
C LEU A 121 -6.66 2.15 18.47
N GLN A 122 -5.87 2.35 19.53
CA GLN A 122 -6.18 1.86 20.88
C GLN A 122 -7.53 2.36 21.42
N ARG A 123 -7.96 3.56 20.99
CA ARG A 123 -9.25 4.17 21.37
C ARG A 123 -10.44 3.65 20.56
N ARG A 124 -10.23 2.76 19.58
CA ARG A 124 -11.30 2.27 18.68
C ARG A 124 -11.72 0.85 19.04
N PRO A 125 -12.96 0.63 19.53
CA PRO A 125 -13.47 -0.70 19.84
C PRO A 125 -13.55 -1.63 18.63
N SER A 126 -13.77 -1.08 17.43
CA SER A 126 -13.90 -1.85 16.19
C SER A 126 -12.57 -2.46 15.71
N VAL A 127 -11.44 -1.97 16.20
CA VAL A 127 -10.10 -2.46 15.84
C VAL A 127 -9.66 -3.41 16.96
N LYS A 128 -10.09 -4.67 16.85
CA LYS A 128 -9.79 -5.71 17.85
C LYS A 128 -8.32 -6.12 17.82
N ASN A 129 -7.75 -6.19 16.61
CA ASN A 129 -6.32 -6.40 16.41
C ASN A 129 -5.61 -5.04 16.40
N LYS A 130 -4.84 -4.75 17.46
CA LYS A 130 -4.13 -3.48 17.64
C LYS A 130 -2.76 -3.45 16.96
N THR A 131 -2.43 -4.46 16.16
CA THR A 131 -1.21 -4.50 15.37
C THR A 131 -1.23 -3.37 14.34
N LEU A 132 -0.28 -2.47 14.47
CA LEU A 132 0.06 -1.47 13.46
C LEU A 132 1.38 -1.91 12.84
N LEU A 133 1.31 -2.35 11.59
CA LEU A 133 2.48 -2.57 10.75
C LEU A 133 3.00 -1.22 10.28
N HIS A 134 4.32 -1.07 10.24
CA HIS A 134 4.94 0.11 9.67
C HIS A 134 6.35 -0.19 9.21
N ASP A 135 6.68 -0.03 7.94
CA ASP A 135 8.02 -0.25 7.39
C ASP A 135 8.07 0.22 5.92
N PRO A 136 9.27 0.36 5.32
CA PRO A 136 9.41 0.42 3.87
C PRO A 136 8.75 -0.81 3.21
N VAL A 137 8.14 -0.61 2.05
CA VAL A 137 7.55 -1.69 1.26
C VAL A 137 8.66 -2.60 0.73
N ARG A 138 8.45 -3.91 0.82
CA ARG A 138 9.33 -4.89 0.18
C ARG A 138 8.92 -5.06 -1.28
N TYR A 139 9.87 -4.88 -2.18
CA TYR A 139 9.66 -5.13 -3.60
C TYR A 139 10.15 -6.55 -3.96
N TYR A 140 9.39 -7.25 -4.79
CA TYR A 140 9.70 -8.63 -5.19
C TYR A 140 9.47 -8.85 -6.69
N HIS A 141 10.14 -9.85 -7.27
CA HIS A 141 9.88 -10.29 -8.63
C HIS A 141 8.82 -11.40 -8.64
N ALA A 142 7.78 -11.27 -9.46
CA ALA A 142 6.73 -12.29 -9.55
C ALA A 142 7.22 -13.67 -10.02
N GLY A 143 8.39 -13.73 -10.68
CA GLY A 143 9.02 -14.98 -11.12
C GLY A 143 9.78 -15.73 -10.03
N GLU A 144 9.99 -15.13 -8.85
CA GLU A 144 10.61 -15.80 -7.70
C GLU A 144 9.80 -17.00 -7.26
N ASN A 145 10.47 -18.06 -6.78
CA ASN A 145 9.77 -19.24 -6.26
C ASN A 145 8.83 -18.87 -5.11
N VAL A 146 7.70 -19.59 -5.02
CA VAL A 146 6.70 -19.37 -3.98
C VAL A 146 7.31 -19.63 -2.59
N GLY A 147 7.43 -18.58 -1.78
CA GLY A 147 7.91 -18.63 -0.40
C GLY A 147 6.78 -18.89 0.61
N VAL A 148 6.87 -18.32 1.81
CA VAL A 148 5.81 -18.38 2.83
C VAL A 148 4.80 -17.23 2.72
N GLU A 149 5.13 -16.22 1.93
CA GLU A 149 4.41 -14.96 1.79
C GLU A 149 2.96 -15.15 1.33
N TRP A 150 2.67 -16.21 0.56
CA TRP A 150 1.31 -16.54 0.13
C TRP A 150 0.35 -16.78 1.31
N ALA A 151 0.85 -17.18 2.48
CA ALA A 151 0.03 -17.48 3.66
C ALA A 151 -0.03 -16.33 4.68
N LEU A 152 0.70 -15.23 4.46
CA LEU A 152 0.91 -14.17 5.45
C LEU A 152 0.35 -12.83 4.95
N PRO A 153 -0.91 -12.47 5.27
CA PRO A 153 -1.52 -11.23 4.80
C PRO A 153 -0.71 -9.97 5.17
N GLU A 154 -0.02 -9.97 6.31
CA GLU A 154 0.85 -8.87 6.72
C GLU A 154 2.03 -8.67 5.76
N HIS A 155 2.61 -9.75 5.22
CA HIS A 155 3.68 -9.67 4.23
C HIS A 155 3.14 -9.18 2.90
N ILE A 156 1.98 -9.71 2.47
CA ILE A 156 1.29 -9.26 1.26
C ILE A 156 0.98 -7.75 1.34
N THR A 157 0.48 -7.30 2.48
CA THR A 157 0.16 -5.89 2.74
C THR A 157 1.38 -4.98 2.72
N MET A 158 2.55 -5.49 3.05
CA MET A 158 3.80 -4.72 3.12
C MET A 158 4.71 -4.97 1.91
N SER A 159 4.17 -5.53 0.82
CA SER A 159 4.93 -5.86 -0.38
C SER A 159 4.26 -5.39 -1.66
N LYS A 160 5.07 -5.18 -2.71
CA LYS A 160 4.64 -4.84 -4.07
C LYS A 160 5.56 -5.49 -5.10
N THR A 161 5.10 -5.62 -6.35
CA THR A 161 6.00 -6.00 -7.44
C THR A 161 7.04 -4.90 -7.68
N GLU A 162 8.21 -5.29 -8.20
CA GLU A 162 9.32 -4.38 -8.50
C GLU A 162 8.96 -3.21 -9.44
N ASP A 163 7.90 -3.34 -10.24
CA ASP A 163 7.38 -2.30 -11.15
C ASP A 163 7.05 -0.99 -10.42
N TYR A 164 6.84 -1.06 -9.10
CA TYR A 164 6.51 0.08 -8.24
C TYR A 164 7.68 0.52 -7.32
N ASN A 165 8.88 -0.03 -7.50
CA ASN A 165 10.05 0.28 -6.64
C ASN A 165 10.45 1.77 -6.70
N TRP A 166 10.21 2.42 -7.83
CA TRP A 166 10.43 3.86 -8.02
C TRP A 166 9.65 4.74 -7.01
N GLN A 167 8.57 4.23 -6.40
CA GLN A 167 7.79 4.97 -5.40
C GLN A 167 8.53 5.14 -4.06
N HIS A 168 9.51 4.27 -3.79
CA HIS A 168 10.24 4.20 -2.52
C HIS A 168 9.30 4.18 -1.30
N GLU A 169 8.24 3.36 -1.39
CA GLU A 169 7.07 3.44 -0.53
C GLU A 169 7.39 3.04 0.92
N TYR A 170 6.79 3.76 1.87
CA TYR A 170 6.71 3.41 3.29
C TYR A 170 5.24 3.29 3.67
N ARG A 171 4.86 2.22 4.38
CA ARG A 171 3.47 1.99 4.79
C ARG A 171 3.27 2.12 6.28
N LEU A 172 2.09 2.61 6.64
CA LEU A 172 1.45 2.35 7.92
C LEU A 172 0.20 1.53 7.61
N ALA A 173 0.03 0.36 8.23
CA ALA A 173 -1.08 -0.52 7.95
C ALA A 173 -1.68 -1.15 9.21
N PHE A 174 -3.01 -1.27 9.24
CA PHE A 174 -3.72 -2.01 10.27
C PHE A 174 -4.92 -2.74 9.66
N ALA A 175 -5.41 -3.74 10.38
CA ALA A 175 -6.51 -4.59 9.94
C ALA A 175 -7.69 -4.56 10.90
N VAL A 176 -8.87 -4.83 10.38
CA VAL A 176 -10.07 -5.23 11.14
C VAL A 176 -10.39 -6.69 10.85
N ASN A 177 -11.39 -7.27 11.54
CA ASN A 177 -11.91 -8.61 11.27
C ASN A 177 -10.85 -9.74 11.18
N ASN A 178 -9.74 -9.58 11.91
CA ASN A 178 -8.60 -10.49 11.89
C ASN A 178 -8.01 -10.73 10.48
N ALA A 179 -8.04 -9.72 9.60
CA ALA A 179 -7.48 -9.84 8.25
C ALA A 179 -5.96 -10.07 8.19
N PHE A 180 -5.24 -9.88 9.30
CA PHE A 180 -3.82 -10.27 9.45
C PHE A 180 -3.62 -11.63 10.14
N ALA A 181 -4.66 -12.47 10.25
CA ALA A 181 -4.45 -13.84 10.74
C ALA A 181 -3.70 -14.66 9.68
N VAL A 182 -2.76 -15.51 10.10
CA VAL A 182 -2.09 -16.47 9.21
C VAL A 182 -3.13 -17.30 8.47
N GLY A 183 -2.97 -17.42 7.15
CA GLY A 183 -3.90 -18.12 6.27
C GLY A 183 -5.20 -17.35 5.97
N ALA A 184 -5.36 -16.09 6.41
CA ALA A 184 -6.47 -15.23 5.99
C ALA A 184 -6.25 -14.67 4.57
N THR A 185 -5.89 -15.56 3.65
CA THR A 185 -5.64 -15.30 2.24
C THR A 185 -6.46 -16.25 1.37
N GLU A 186 -6.86 -15.82 0.19
CA GLU A 186 -7.53 -16.63 -0.81
C GLU A 186 -6.55 -16.95 -1.95
N GLN A 187 -6.38 -18.23 -2.28
CA GLN A 187 -5.49 -18.68 -3.34
C GLN A 187 -6.28 -19.00 -4.60
N ALA A 188 -5.81 -18.52 -5.75
CA ALA A 188 -6.39 -18.87 -7.04
C ALA A 188 -5.29 -19.05 -8.09
N PHE A 189 -5.52 -20.00 -9.00
CA PHE A 189 -4.81 -20.01 -10.27
C PHE A 189 -5.64 -19.20 -11.28
N VAL A 190 -5.06 -18.13 -11.81
CA VAL A 190 -5.72 -17.20 -12.71
C VAL A 190 -5.17 -17.38 -14.12
N PHE A 191 -6.05 -17.83 -15.02
CA PHE A 191 -5.72 -17.87 -16.43
C PHE A 191 -5.67 -16.46 -17.02
N PRO A 192 -4.85 -16.21 -18.05
CA PRO A 192 -4.86 -14.94 -18.78
C PRO A 192 -6.25 -14.71 -19.40
N LYS A 193 -7.13 -13.96 -18.71
CA LYS A 193 -8.42 -13.50 -19.22
C LYS A 193 -8.54 -12.01 -19.02
N GLY A 194 -8.98 -11.31 -20.06
CA GLY A 194 -8.98 -9.85 -20.15
C GLY A 194 -10.24 -9.15 -19.61
N VAL A 195 -10.98 -9.75 -18.68
CA VAL A 195 -12.20 -9.12 -18.16
C VAL A 195 -11.88 -8.43 -16.85
N TRP A 196 -11.82 -7.10 -16.90
CA TRP A 196 -11.81 -6.25 -15.71
C TRP A 196 -13.23 -6.24 -15.14
N GLU A 197 -13.39 -6.65 -13.89
CA GLU A 197 -14.63 -6.43 -13.16
C GLU A 197 -14.84 -4.93 -12.95
N ARG A 198 -16.10 -4.47 -12.98
CA ARG A 198 -16.38 -3.06 -12.72
C ARG A 198 -16.06 -2.76 -11.25
N PRO A 199 -15.25 -1.73 -10.98
CA PRO A 199 -14.97 -1.33 -9.61
C PRO A 199 -16.26 -0.94 -8.86
N PRO A 200 -16.36 -1.21 -7.55
CA PRO A 200 -17.51 -0.79 -6.74
C PRO A 200 -17.62 0.73 -6.66
N SER A 201 -18.81 1.23 -6.30
CA SER A 201 -19.07 2.68 -6.19
C SER A 201 -18.37 3.36 -5.02
N SER A 202 -17.85 2.60 -4.05
CA SER A 202 -17.18 3.12 -2.86
C SER A 202 -16.26 2.07 -2.22
N TYR A 203 -15.22 2.53 -1.53
CA TYR A 203 -14.29 1.68 -0.80
C TYR A 203 -14.26 2.01 0.70
N PRO A 204 -13.97 1.01 1.56
CA PRO A 204 -13.78 1.26 2.99
C PRO A 204 -12.68 2.29 3.28
N GLU A 205 -12.94 3.14 4.27
CA GLU A 205 -11.97 4.15 4.75
C GLU A 205 -12.01 4.30 6.27
N LYS A 206 -10.89 4.77 6.84
CA LYS A 206 -10.77 5.07 8.27
C LYS A 206 -10.01 6.38 8.47
N LEU A 207 -10.74 7.44 8.78
CA LEU A 207 -10.13 8.71 9.22
C LEU A 207 -9.71 8.61 10.69
N LEU A 208 -8.41 8.79 10.98
CA LEU A 208 -7.85 8.82 12.33
C LEU A 208 -7.47 10.24 12.74
N LYS A 209 -7.65 10.56 14.03
CA LYS A 209 -7.14 11.78 14.67
C LYS A 209 -5.93 11.43 15.54
N VAL A 210 -4.74 11.77 15.06
CA VAL A 210 -3.45 11.34 15.63
C VAL A 210 -2.76 12.39 16.49
N GLY A 211 -3.37 13.57 16.64
CA GLY A 211 -2.79 14.72 17.34
C GLY A 211 -2.03 15.66 16.42
N ASP A 212 -1.67 16.83 16.92
CA ASP A 212 -1.03 17.89 16.13
C ASP A 212 0.37 17.47 15.63
N LEU A 213 0.55 17.47 14.31
CA LEU A 213 1.79 17.06 13.65
C LEU A 213 2.67 18.25 13.23
N ARG A 214 2.24 19.50 13.44
CA ARG A 214 2.98 20.70 13.00
C ARG A 214 4.41 20.74 13.53
N ARG A 215 4.62 20.26 14.77
CA ARG A 215 5.95 20.27 15.41
C ARG A 215 6.93 19.27 14.79
N CYS A 216 6.42 18.19 14.19
CA CYS A 216 7.25 17.12 13.61
C CYS A 216 7.28 17.12 12.08
N CYS A 217 6.56 18.04 11.43
CA CYS A 217 6.52 18.12 9.98
C CYS A 217 7.25 19.35 9.44
N THR A 218 7.60 19.29 8.16
CA THR A 218 8.00 20.40 7.31
C THR A 218 7.19 20.31 6.02
N VAL A 219 6.66 21.42 5.52
CA VAL A 219 5.98 21.45 4.22
C VAL A 219 6.95 21.95 3.18
N TRP A 220 7.10 21.17 2.12
CA TRP A 220 7.89 21.48 0.93
C TRP A 220 6.97 21.77 -0.24
N GLN A 221 7.33 22.77 -1.03
CA GLN A 221 6.71 23.07 -2.30
C GLN A 221 7.77 23.02 -3.40
N PHE A 222 7.52 22.25 -4.45
CA PHE A 222 8.40 22.21 -5.61
C PHE A 222 8.13 23.40 -6.52
N ASP A 223 9.20 24.10 -6.88
CA ASP A 223 9.18 25.17 -7.87
C ASP A 223 9.10 24.59 -9.31
N PRO A 224 9.01 25.44 -10.35
CA PRO A 224 8.97 24.97 -11.74
C PRO A 224 10.20 24.17 -12.18
N ASP A 225 11.35 24.36 -11.53
CA ASP A 225 12.61 23.68 -11.82
C ASP A 225 12.77 22.38 -10.99
N GLY A 226 11.77 22.02 -10.19
CA GLY A 226 11.78 20.83 -9.35
C GLY A 226 12.57 20.98 -8.06
N VAL A 227 12.97 22.20 -7.68
CA VAL A 227 13.69 22.42 -6.43
C VAL A 227 12.69 22.50 -5.26
N PRO A 228 12.87 21.70 -4.19
CA PRO A 228 12.01 21.76 -3.02
C PRO A 228 12.31 23.03 -2.20
N VAL A 229 11.33 23.93 -2.14
CA VAL A 229 11.39 25.14 -1.32
C VAL A 229 10.55 24.93 -0.07
N LYS A 230 11.12 25.25 1.10
CA LYS A 230 10.40 25.16 2.36
C LYS A 230 9.27 26.20 2.39
N ARG A 231 8.05 25.74 2.63
CA ARG A 231 6.89 26.61 2.82
C ARG A 231 6.87 27.06 4.29
N VAL A 232 6.92 28.38 4.49
CA VAL A 232 6.82 29.03 5.81
C VAL A 232 5.37 29.06 6.26
#